data_AF-A0A1Q3AAI2-F1
#
_entry.id   AF-A0A1Q3AAI2-F1
#
_cell.length_a   1.000
_cell.length_b   1.000
_cell.length_c   1.000
_cell.angle_alpha   90.00
_cell.angle_beta   90.00
_cell.angle_gamma   90.00
#
_symmetry.space_group_name_H-M   'P 1'
#
loop_
_entity.id
_entity.type
_entity.pdbx_description
1 polymer ?
#
loop_
_entity_poly.entity_id
_entity_poly.type
_entity_poly.pdbx_seq_one_letter_code
_entity_poly.pdbx_strand_id
1 'polypeptide(L)'
;MEIVSENTIEQGSGQPVIVAIEVRFENNNNDIVPELVHLLEFLSEFYNPGDNVLINLQVTSTDSFHSWSWEKALYVARQSTNFPVPVFLTQATGVKDNYLQSNRSLKSFKRAVMRESTSLDDSDDYNDGCDYETTLKLTLLHFAQSYGIDEQSLDQMLQKYHCLEEILATVEN
;
A
#
# COMPACT_ATOMS: atom_id res chain seq x y z
N MET A 1 0.19 -14.98 14.06
CA MET A 1 0.76 -14.87 12.71
C MET A 1 2.22 -15.26 12.82
N GLU A 2 2.73 -16.05 11.88
CA GLU A 2 4.08 -16.61 11.94
C GLU A 2 4.88 -16.19 10.69
N ILE A 3 6.14 -15.78 10.87
CA ILE A 3 7.07 -15.54 9.75
C ILE A 3 7.59 -16.90 9.27
N VAL A 4 7.35 -17.21 7.99
CA VAL A 4 7.73 -18.47 7.34
C VAL A 4 9.09 -18.36 6.67
N SER A 5 9.32 -17.25 5.95
CA SER A 5 10.56 -17.00 5.23
C SER A 5 10.80 -15.49 5.03
N GLU A 6 12.05 -15.13 4.76
CA GLU A 6 12.45 -13.77 4.43
C GLU A 6 13.40 -13.82 3.23
N ASN A 7 13.20 -12.92 2.27
CA ASN A 7 14.09 -12.73 1.14
C ASN A 7 14.27 -11.24 0.80
N THR A 8 15.46 -10.90 0.33
CA THR A 8 15.83 -9.53 -0.05
C THR A 8 15.89 -9.41 -1.57
N ILE A 9 15.18 -8.42 -2.11
CA ILE A 9 15.10 -8.14 -3.53
C ILE A 9 15.75 -6.78 -3.78
N GLU A 10 16.96 -6.83 -4.31
CA GLU A 10 17.74 -5.67 -4.72
C GLU A 10 17.08 -4.96 -5.92
N GLN A 11 17.00 -3.64 -5.83
CA GLN A 11 16.54 -2.79 -6.93
C GLN A 11 17.71 -2.02 -7.56
N GLY A 12 17.45 -1.34 -8.67
CA GLY A 12 18.46 -0.49 -9.31
C GLY A 12 18.93 0.65 -8.41
N SER A 13 20.08 1.26 -8.74
CA SER A 13 20.70 2.34 -7.97
C SER A 13 19.72 3.42 -7.51
N GLY A 14 19.72 3.73 -6.21
CA GLY A 14 18.88 4.76 -5.59
C GLY A 14 17.43 4.35 -5.31
N GLN A 15 17.07 3.08 -5.53
CA GLN A 15 15.77 2.54 -5.15
C GLN A 15 15.85 1.85 -3.78
N PRO A 16 14.74 1.79 -3.03
CA PRO A 16 14.69 1.03 -1.79
C PRO A 16 14.81 -0.47 -2.04
N VAL A 17 15.49 -1.15 -1.13
CA VAL A 17 15.57 -2.61 -1.08
C VAL A 17 14.20 -3.14 -0.67
N ILE A 18 13.67 -4.15 -1.36
CA ILE A 18 12.42 -4.80 -0.94
C ILE A 18 12.78 -6.00 -0.08
N VAL A 19 12.29 -6.05 1.16
CA VAL A 19 12.35 -7.23 2.01
C VAL A 19 10.99 -7.92 1.94
N ALA A 20 10.94 -9.07 1.29
CA ALA A 20 9.76 -9.90 1.18
C ALA A 20 9.72 -10.87 2.38
N ILE A 21 8.72 -10.71 3.24
CA ILE A 21 8.52 -11.52 4.44
C ILE A 21 7.27 -12.36 4.22
N GLU A 22 7.46 -13.67 4.08
CA GLU A 22 6.34 -14.60 3.98
C GLU A 22 5.75 -14.84 5.36
N VAL A 23 4.44 -14.65 5.47
CA VAL A 23 3.70 -14.81 6.73
C VAL A 23 2.57 -15.81 6.58
N ARG A 24 2.46 -16.70 7.56
CA ARG A 24 1.35 -17.62 7.71
C ARG A 24 0.36 -17.07 8.73
N PHE A 25 -0.89 -17.00 8.32
CA PHE A 25 -2.01 -16.64 9.17
C PHE A 25 -2.81 -17.89 9.52
N GLU A 26 -2.90 -18.21 10.82
CA GLU A 26 -3.73 -19.33 11.28
C GLU A 26 -5.16 -18.86 11.51
N ASN A 27 -6.10 -19.52 10.84
CA ASN A 27 -7.52 -19.13 10.76
C ASN A 27 -8.31 -19.22 12.08
N ASN A 28 -7.64 -19.58 13.18
CA ASN A 28 -8.25 -19.78 14.49
C ASN A 28 -8.33 -18.48 15.31
N ASN A 29 -7.60 -17.44 14.91
CA ASN A 29 -7.68 -16.11 15.51
C ASN A 29 -8.57 -15.21 14.63
N ASN A 30 -9.80 -14.94 15.11
CA ASN A 30 -10.84 -14.20 14.39
C ASN A 30 -10.51 -12.72 14.10
N ASP A 31 -9.35 -12.20 14.54
CA ASP A 31 -8.99 -10.81 14.33
C ASP A 31 -7.57 -10.67 13.78
N ILE A 32 -7.51 -10.16 12.55
CA ILE A 32 -6.32 -9.89 11.76
C ILE A 32 -5.54 -8.67 12.27
N VAL A 33 -6.22 -7.69 12.88
CA VAL A 33 -5.60 -6.42 13.27
C VAL A 33 -4.60 -6.62 14.42
N PRO A 34 -4.94 -7.27 15.54
CA PRO A 34 -3.99 -7.53 16.63
C PRO A 34 -2.77 -8.33 16.17
N GLU A 35 -2.97 -9.28 15.26
CA GLU A 35 -1.90 -10.10 14.70
C GLU A 35 -0.91 -9.27 13.87
N LEU A 36 -1.43 -8.35 13.05
CA LEU A 36 -0.59 -7.41 12.31
C LEU A 36 0.09 -6.39 13.23
N VAL A 37 -0.58 -5.93 14.29
CA VAL A 37 0.05 -5.04 15.30
C VAL A 37 1.25 -5.73 15.93
N HIS A 38 1.08 -6.94 16.45
CA HIS A 38 2.19 -7.68 17.06
C HIS A 38 3.33 -7.95 16.07
N LEU A 39 3.01 -8.30 14.82
CA LEU A 39 4.03 -8.48 13.79
C LEU A 39 4.80 -7.18 13.53
N LEU A 40 4.12 -6.04 13.38
CA LEU A 40 4.77 -4.77 13.12
C LEU A 40 5.58 -4.28 14.31
N GLU A 41 5.11 -4.49 15.55
CA GLU A 41 5.89 -4.21 16.76
C GLU A 41 7.17 -5.04 16.78
N PHE A 42 7.08 -6.34 16.51
CA PHE A 42 8.25 -7.21 16.41
C PHE A 42 9.23 -6.73 15.33
N LEU A 43 8.74 -6.43 14.12
CA LEU A 43 9.59 -5.95 13.03
C LEU A 43 10.21 -4.58 13.34
N SER A 44 9.58 -3.76 14.17
CA SER A 44 10.07 -2.42 14.50
C SER A 44 11.39 -2.43 15.28
N GLU A 45 11.74 -3.58 15.88
CA GLU A 45 13.04 -3.80 16.53
C GLU A 45 14.20 -3.85 15.52
N PHE A 46 13.91 -4.10 14.23
CA PHE A 46 14.91 -4.34 13.18
C PHE A 46 15.01 -3.21 12.15
N TYR A 47 14.01 -2.33 12.07
CA TYR A 47 13.94 -1.27 11.07
C TYR A 47 13.85 0.12 11.69
N ASN A 48 14.52 1.08 11.06
CA ASN A 48 14.58 2.48 11.48
C ASN A 48 14.00 3.41 10.39
N PRO A 49 13.52 4.62 10.76
CA PRO A 49 12.95 5.58 9.79
C PRO A 49 13.90 6.03 8.67
N GLY A 50 15.21 5.83 8.83
CA GLY A 50 16.22 6.16 7.82
C GLY A 50 16.56 5.02 6.86
N ASP A 51 15.97 3.83 7.06
CA ASP A 51 16.27 2.68 6.23
C ASP A 51 15.63 2.85 4.85
N ASN A 52 16.45 2.74 3.80
CA ASN A 52 15.97 2.75 2.42
C ASN A 52 15.40 1.36 2.04
N VAL A 53 14.36 0.95 2.76
CA VAL A 53 13.76 -0.39 2.72
C VAL A 53 12.25 -0.26 2.53
N LEU A 54 11.67 -1.20 1.77
CA LEU A 54 10.24 -1.44 1.66
C LEU A 54 9.96 -2.87 2.11
N ILE A 55 8.99 -3.05 3.01
CA ILE A 55 8.58 -4.37 3.48
C ILE A 55 7.39 -4.85 2.67
N ASN A 56 7.50 -6.03 2.09
CA ASN A 56 6.39 -6.74 1.46
C ASN A 56 5.98 -7.92 2.34
N LEU A 57 4.83 -7.83 3.01
CA LEU A 57 4.25 -8.95 3.74
C LEU A 57 3.51 -9.88 2.76
N GLN A 58 4.00 -11.10 2.57
CA GLN A 58 3.43 -12.09 1.66
C GLN A 58 2.57 -13.08 2.42
N VAL A 59 1.25 -12.97 2.30
CA VAL A 59 0.31 -13.85 3.01
C VAL A 59 0.08 -15.13 2.20
N THR A 60 0.35 -16.28 2.81
CA THR A 60 0.29 -17.60 2.13
C THR A 60 -1.10 -18.14 1.86
N SER A 61 -2.13 -17.67 2.57
CA SER A 61 -3.53 -17.98 2.28
C SER A 61 -4.39 -16.76 2.60
N THR A 62 -5.10 -16.25 1.60
CA THR A 62 -6.12 -15.21 1.76
C THR A 62 -7.52 -15.79 1.78
N ASP A 63 -7.67 -17.11 1.83
CA ASP A 63 -8.99 -17.75 1.86
C ASP A 63 -9.81 -17.31 3.08
N SER A 64 -9.12 -16.81 4.11
CA SER A 64 -9.68 -16.24 5.33
C SER A 64 -10.31 -14.85 5.14
N PHE A 65 -9.77 -14.00 4.24
CA PHE A 65 -10.20 -12.61 4.10
C PHE A 65 -9.96 -12.06 2.70
N HIS A 66 -10.93 -11.28 2.20
CA HIS A 66 -10.76 -10.52 0.96
C HIS A 66 -9.55 -9.58 1.02
N SER A 67 -8.90 -9.33 -0.13
CA SER A 67 -7.71 -8.47 -0.21
C SER A 67 -7.93 -7.08 0.41
N TRP A 68 -9.14 -6.53 0.29
CA TRP A 68 -9.51 -5.27 0.92
C TRP A 68 -9.43 -5.28 2.46
N SER A 69 -9.84 -6.39 3.08
CA SER A 69 -9.80 -6.55 4.53
C SER A 69 -8.37 -6.57 5.05
N TRP A 70 -7.44 -7.16 4.29
CA TRP A 70 -6.01 -7.16 4.58
C TRP A 70 -5.41 -5.75 4.55
N GLU A 71 -5.71 -4.99 3.50
CA GLU A 71 -5.25 -3.59 3.38
C GLU A 71 -5.78 -2.70 4.50
N LYS A 72 -7.08 -2.82 4.81
CA LYS A 72 -7.69 -2.07 5.92
C LYS A 72 -7.06 -2.46 7.26
N ALA A 73 -6.83 -3.74 7.49
CA ALA A 73 -6.23 -4.22 8.74
C ALA A 73 -4.79 -3.73 8.90
N LEU A 74 -4.00 -3.75 7.83
CA LEU A 74 -2.64 -3.25 7.82
C LEU A 74 -2.59 -1.74 8.07
N TYR A 75 -3.50 -0.98 7.46
CA TYR A 75 -3.61 0.45 7.71
C TYR A 75 -3.82 0.74 9.21
N VAL A 76 -4.78 0.07 9.85
CA VAL A 76 -5.06 0.22 11.28
C VAL A 76 -3.86 -0.17 12.13
N ALA A 77 -3.20 -1.29 11.79
CA ALA A 77 -2.03 -1.77 12.52
C ALA A 77 -0.87 -0.76 12.43
N ARG A 78 -0.57 -0.21 11.24
CA ARG A 78 0.48 0.79 11.05
C ARG A 78 0.24 2.08 11.83
N GLN A 79 -1.01 2.56 11.87
CA GLN A 79 -1.37 3.74 12.68
C GLN A 79 -1.20 3.48 14.18
N SER A 80 -1.42 2.25 14.62
CA SER A 80 -1.31 1.87 16.02
C SER A 80 0.15 1.71 16.47
N THR A 81 1.03 1.26 15.57
CA THR A 81 2.44 0.96 15.89
C THR A 81 3.41 2.07 15.49
N ASN A 82 2.98 3.06 14.70
CA ASN A 82 3.87 4.06 14.08
C ASN A 82 5.06 3.40 13.33
N PHE A 83 4.78 2.32 12.61
CA PHE A 83 5.83 1.51 11.98
C PHE A 83 6.73 2.34 11.04
N PRO A 84 8.06 2.27 11.16
CA PRO A 84 8.97 3.31 10.67
C PRO A 84 9.28 3.26 9.17
N VAL A 85 8.99 2.13 8.49
CA VAL A 85 9.26 1.96 7.06
C VAL A 85 7.97 1.59 6.31
N PRO A 86 7.88 1.86 5.00
CA PRO A 86 6.66 1.51 4.26
C PRO A 86 6.47 -0.01 4.18
N VAL A 87 5.26 -0.45 4.52
CA VAL A 87 4.80 -1.84 4.46
C VAL A 87 3.62 -1.93 3.50
N PHE A 88 3.61 -2.96 2.67
CA PHE A 88 2.47 -3.37 1.86
C PHE A 88 2.23 -4.88 1.93
N LEU A 89 1.03 -5.32 1.58
CA LEU A 89 0.64 -6.72 1.57
C LEU A 89 0.54 -7.24 0.13
N THR A 90 1.00 -8.47 -0.07
CA THR A 90 0.73 -9.23 -1.30
C THR A 90 0.30 -10.64 -0.95
N GLN A 91 -0.49 -11.25 -1.83
CA GLN A 91 -0.68 -12.70 -1.75
C GLN A 91 0.65 -13.37 -2.09
N ALA A 92 0.94 -14.53 -1.50
CA ALA A 92 2.13 -15.34 -1.81
C ALA A 92 2.10 -15.96 -3.23
N THR A 93 1.54 -15.25 -4.22
CA THR A 93 1.97 -15.38 -5.60
C THR A 93 3.22 -14.51 -5.72
N GLY A 94 4.38 -15.09 -5.35
CA GLY A 94 5.64 -14.39 -5.06
C GLY A 94 5.91 -13.13 -5.89
N VAL A 95 6.58 -12.14 -5.27
CA VAL A 95 7.09 -10.96 -5.96
C VAL A 95 7.67 -11.44 -7.28
N LYS A 96 7.11 -10.94 -8.37
CA LYS A 96 7.59 -11.31 -9.69
C LYS A 96 8.91 -10.55 -9.88
N ASP A 97 9.99 -11.00 -9.25
CA ASP A 97 11.32 -10.39 -9.31
C ASP A 97 11.72 -10.18 -10.77
N ASN A 98 11.41 -11.18 -11.60
CA ASN A 98 11.56 -11.11 -13.04
C ASN A 98 10.72 -9.99 -13.68
N TYR A 99 9.49 -9.74 -13.23
CA TYR A 99 8.67 -8.63 -13.71
C TYR A 99 9.30 -7.28 -13.33
N LEU A 100 9.74 -7.12 -12.07
CA LEU A 100 10.40 -5.90 -11.60
C LEU A 100 11.66 -5.60 -12.42
N GLN A 101 12.43 -6.63 -12.76
CA GLN A 101 13.71 -6.48 -13.45
C GLN A 101 13.60 -6.45 -14.97
N SER A 102 12.61 -7.11 -15.59
CA SER A 102 12.57 -7.30 -17.05
C SER A 102 11.44 -6.53 -17.75
N ASN A 103 10.42 -6.07 -17.03
CA ASN A 103 9.27 -5.46 -17.67
C ASN A 103 9.60 -4.08 -18.27
N ARG A 104 9.47 -3.98 -19.60
CA ARG A 104 9.77 -2.76 -20.37
C ARG A 104 8.83 -1.61 -20.02
N SER A 105 7.54 -1.87 -19.83
CA SER A 105 6.54 -0.85 -19.49
C SER A 105 6.81 -0.26 -18.11
N LEU A 106 7.12 -1.10 -17.12
CA LEU A 106 7.50 -0.67 -15.78
C LEU A 106 8.78 0.19 -15.81
N LYS A 107 9.79 -0.22 -16.57
CA LYS A 107 11.02 0.57 -16.74
C LYS A 107 10.75 1.93 -17.39
N SER A 108 9.89 1.97 -18.41
CA SER A 108 9.51 3.22 -19.07
C SER A 108 8.74 4.15 -18.13
N PHE A 109 7.80 3.61 -17.35
CA PHE A 109 7.06 4.35 -16.34
C PHE A 109 7.99 4.94 -15.28
N LYS A 110 8.87 4.12 -14.67
CA LYS A 110 9.87 4.60 -13.69
C LYS A 110 10.72 5.75 -14.25
N ARG A 111 11.15 5.65 -15.51
CA ARG A 111 11.93 6.73 -16.16
C ARG A 111 11.12 7.99 -16.42
N ALA A 112 9.83 7.89 -16.72
CA ALA A 112 8.96 9.04 -16.95
C ALA A 112 8.79 9.83 -15.64
N VAL A 113 8.40 9.13 -14.57
CA VAL A 113 8.23 9.71 -13.23
C VAL A 113 9.53 10.36 -12.74
N MET A 114 10.68 9.68 -12.88
CA MET A 114 11.97 10.25 -12.45
C MET A 114 12.47 11.43 -13.31
N ARG A 115 12.03 11.54 -14.57
CA ARG A 115 12.41 12.66 -15.43
C ARG A 115 11.60 13.91 -15.11
N GLU A 116 10.30 13.75 -14.86
CA GLU A 116 9.43 14.85 -14.45
C GLU A 116 9.88 15.44 -13.11
N SER A 117 10.37 14.62 -12.17
CA SER A 117 10.96 15.10 -10.91
C SER A 117 12.28 15.87 -11.06
N THR A 118 12.95 15.81 -12.21
CA THR A 118 14.19 16.56 -12.48
C THR A 118 13.99 17.83 -13.33
N SER A 119 12.80 18.08 -13.86
CA SER A 119 12.53 19.18 -14.79
C SER A 119 11.68 20.32 -14.24
N LEU A 120 11.31 20.30 -12.96
CA LEU A 120 10.57 21.40 -12.34
C LEU A 120 11.45 22.07 -11.29
N ASP A 121 12.00 23.22 -11.67
CA ASP A 121 12.29 24.33 -10.76
C ASP A 121 10.93 24.90 -10.32
N ASP A 122 10.22 24.15 -9.48
CA ASP A 122 9.03 24.61 -8.77
C ASP A 122 9.41 24.70 -7.29
N SER A 123 9.64 25.92 -6.84
CA SER A 123 9.72 26.31 -5.43
C SER A 123 8.36 26.20 -4.72
N ASP A 124 7.44 25.37 -5.21
CA ASP A 124 6.26 24.97 -4.48
C ASP A 124 6.59 23.67 -3.77
N ASP A 125 6.88 23.83 -2.48
CA ASP A 125 7.19 22.78 -1.52
C ASP A 125 6.00 21.80 -1.38
N TYR A 126 5.80 20.94 -2.37
CA TYR A 126 4.87 19.81 -2.37
C TYR A 126 5.45 18.61 -1.60
N ASN A 127 6.27 18.86 -0.58
CA ASN A 127 6.94 17.83 0.21
C ASN A 127 6.62 17.95 1.70
N ASP A 128 5.34 18.13 2.05
CA ASP A 128 4.90 18.11 3.45
C ASP A 128 4.65 16.68 3.98
N GLY A 129 5.20 15.65 3.33
CA GLY A 129 5.00 14.25 3.71
C GLY A 129 3.55 13.76 3.62
N CYS A 130 2.67 14.53 2.98
CA CYS A 130 1.25 14.23 2.88
C CYS A 130 1.00 13.22 1.76
N ASP A 131 0.60 12.01 2.12
CA ASP A 131 0.20 10.97 1.17
C ASP A 131 -1.19 11.32 0.58
N TYR A 132 -1.18 12.14 -0.47
CA TYR A 132 -2.39 12.60 -1.15
C TYR A 132 -3.19 11.45 -1.77
N GLU A 133 -2.53 10.37 -2.18
CA GLU A 133 -3.18 9.20 -2.75
C GLU A 133 -3.96 8.44 -1.67
N THR A 134 -3.36 8.24 -0.50
CA THR A 134 -4.05 7.66 0.65
C THR A 134 -5.18 8.57 1.13
N THR A 135 -4.96 9.89 1.16
CA THR A 135 -5.97 10.87 1.54
C THR A 135 -7.16 10.86 0.59
N LEU A 136 -6.91 10.79 -0.73
CA LEU A 136 -7.94 10.68 -1.76
C LEU A 136 -8.76 9.41 -1.60
N LYS A 137 -8.10 8.26 -1.39
CA LYS A 137 -8.78 6.97 -1.17
C LYS A 137 -9.66 7.00 0.07
N LEU A 138 -9.15 7.50 1.20
CA LEU A 138 -9.91 7.63 2.43
C LEU A 138 -11.14 8.54 2.26
N THR A 139 -10.98 9.63 1.53
CA THR A 139 -12.07 10.57 1.26
C THR A 139 -13.18 9.93 0.41
N LEU A 140 -12.80 9.18 -0.64
CA LEU A 140 -13.75 8.45 -1.48
C LEU A 140 -14.49 7.34 -0.72
N LEU A 141 -13.81 6.67 0.20
CA LEU A 141 -14.41 5.64 1.05
C LEU A 141 -15.40 6.23 2.05
N HIS A 142 -15.01 7.32 2.73
CA HIS A 142 -15.89 8.02 3.65
C HIS A 142 -17.13 8.55 2.92
N PHE A 143 -16.95 9.10 1.71
CA PHE A 143 -18.03 9.52 0.84
C PHE A 143 -18.99 8.37 0.53
N ALA A 144 -18.47 7.23 0.05
CA ALA A 144 -19.30 6.07 -0.27
C ALA A 144 -20.12 5.57 0.93
N GLN A 145 -19.49 5.51 2.12
CA GLN A 145 -20.18 5.13 3.35
C GLN A 145 -21.26 6.13 3.79
N SER A 146 -20.96 7.43 3.72
CA SER A 146 -21.88 8.50 4.13
C SER A 146 -23.15 8.54 3.28
N TYR A 147 -23.04 8.15 2.02
CA TYR A 147 -24.14 8.15 1.05
C TYR A 147 -24.70 6.76 0.75
N GLY A 148 -24.24 5.71 1.45
CA GLY A 148 -24.73 4.34 1.26
C GLY A 148 -24.46 3.79 -0.15
N ILE A 149 -23.38 4.24 -0.79
CA ILE A 149 -22.97 3.80 -2.13
C ILE A 149 -22.28 2.45 -2.00
N ASP A 150 -22.81 1.45 -2.69
CA ASP A 150 -22.20 0.13 -2.77
C ASP A 150 -20.97 0.11 -3.69
N GLU A 151 -20.17 -0.94 -3.57
CA GLU A 151 -18.90 -1.08 -4.30
C GLU A 151 -19.07 -1.03 -5.82
N GLN A 152 -20.13 -1.64 -6.35
CA GLN A 152 -20.36 -1.70 -7.78
C GLN A 152 -20.75 -0.32 -8.32
N SER A 153 -21.54 0.43 -7.55
CA SER A 153 -21.90 1.82 -7.85
C SER A 153 -20.69 2.74 -7.75
N LEU A 154 -19.81 2.55 -6.76
CA LEU A 154 -18.58 3.33 -6.61
C LEU A 154 -17.61 3.08 -7.79
N ASP A 155 -17.42 1.84 -8.20
CA ASP A 155 -16.55 1.50 -9.35
C ASP A 155 -17.06 2.16 -10.65
N GLN A 156 -18.38 2.16 -10.87
CA GLN A 156 -18.99 2.87 -12.00
C GLN A 156 -18.78 4.39 -11.92
N MET A 157 -18.84 4.98 -10.73
CA MET A 157 -18.56 6.40 -10.53
C MET A 157 -17.10 6.74 -10.83
N LEU A 158 -16.15 5.92 -10.37
CA LEU A 158 -14.72 6.12 -10.62
C LEU A 158 -14.32 5.93 -12.09
N GLN A 159 -15.09 5.13 -12.83
CA GLN A 159 -14.93 5.02 -14.29
C GLN A 159 -15.50 6.22 -15.05
N LYS A 160 -16.48 6.92 -14.46
CA LYS A 160 -17.20 8.05 -15.07
C LYS A 160 -16.61 9.41 -14.72
N TYR A 161 -16.05 9.57 -13.52
CA TYR A 161 -15.53 10.81 -12.97
C TYR A 161 -14.04 10.67 -12.68
N HIS A 162 -13.26 11.69 -13.02
CA HIS A 162 -11.80 11.64 -13.04
C HIS A 162 -11.14 12.42 -11.90
N CYS A 163 -11.91 13.19 -11.13
CA CYS A 163 -11.42 13.84 -9.92
C CYS A 163 -12.46 13.84 -8.79
N LEU A 164 -11.99 14.15 -7.58
CA LEU A 164 -12.84 14.21 -6.39
C LEU A 164 -13.92 15.29 -6.49
N GLU A 165 -13.61 16.43 -7.10
CA GLU A 165 -14.55 17.55 -7.26
C GLU A 165 -15.76 17.15 -8.11
N GLU A 166 -15.54 16.41 -9.20
CA GLU A 166 -16.60 15.87 -10.04
C GLU A 166 -17.49 14.88 -9.29
N ILE A 167 -16.91 14.06 -8.42
CA ILE A 167 -17.63 13.09 -7.59
C ILE A 167 -18.47 13.81 -6.53
N LEU A 168 -17.92 14.82 -5.86
CA LEU A 168 -18.64 15.58 -4.83
C LEU A 168 -19.80 16.39 -5.42
N ALA A 169 -19.65 16.95 -6.63
CA ALA A 169 -20.70 17.67 -7.35
C ALA A 169 -21.92 16.80 -7.72
N THR A 170 -21.80 15.47 -7.66
CA THR A 170 -22.94 14.56 -7.91
C THR A 170 -23.98 14.56 -6.80
N VAL A 171 -23.64 15.07 -5.61
CA VAL A 171 -24.50 15.03 -4.42
C VAL A 171 -25.09 16.40 -4.06
N GLU A 172 -24.64 17.46 -4.72
CA GLU A 172 -25.19 18.82 -4.58
C GLU A 172 -26.41 19.07 -5.50
N ASN A 173 -26.93 18.02 -6.16
CA ASN A 173 -28.20 18.02 -6.92
C ASN A 173 -29.17 16.97 -6.36
#